data_AF-A0A7S0GDD0-F1
#
_entry.id   AF-A0A7S0GDD0-F1
#
_cell.length_a   1.000
_cell.length_b   1.000
_cell.length_c   1.000
_cell.angle_alpha   90.00
_cell.angle_beta   90.00
_cell.angle_gamma   90.00
#
_symmetry.space_group_name_H-M   'P 1'
#
loop_
_entity.id
_entity.type
_entity.pdbx_description
1 polymer ?
#
loop_
_entity_poly.entity_id
_entity_poly.type
_entity_poly.pdbx_seq_one_letter_code
_entity_poly.pdbx_strand_id
1 'polypeptide(L)'
;ITHASKTTNCEMTLALFFPKTQHTSPQPDTPLLYWLSGLTCNDTNFSQKAGPVAFRTAEEQGIVLVIPDTSPRGDAVKNADRYDLGQGAGFYLNATTEAYKDHYNMYDYITQELPTLLQTEFQLSG
;
A
#
# COMPACT_ATOMS: atom_id res chain seq x y z
N ILE A 1 4.97 2.58 7.77
CA ILE A 1 6.30 2.55 7.13
C ILE A 1 6.27 3.56 5.99
N THR A 2 7.26 4.44 5.90
CA THR A 2 7.38 5.43 4.84
C THR A 2 8.68 5.19 4.09
N HIS A 3 8.63 5.23 2.76
CA HIS A 3 9.79 5.02 1.89
C HIS A 3 9.69 5.90 0.64
N ALA A 4 10.83 6.25 0.06
CA ALA A 4 10.88 6.90 -1.24
C ALA A 4 10.57 5.86 -2.34
N SER A 5 9.51 6.09 -3.12
CA SER A 5 9.12 5.22 -4.23
C SER A 5 9.71 5.72 -5.55
N LYS A 6 10.32 4.81 -6.29
CA LYS A 6 10.89 5.06 -7.62
C LYS A 6 9.81 5.11 -8.71
N THR A 7 8.75 4.30 -8.58
CA THR A 7 7.67 4.29 -9.58
C THR A 7 6.80 5.54 -9.49
N THR A 8 6.55 6.02 -8.26
CA THR A 8 5.67 7.18 -8.02
C THR A 8 6.42 8.50 -7.78
N ASN A 9 7.76 8.47 -7.75
CA ASN A 9 8.61 9.66 -7.59
C ASN A 9 8.23 10.55 -6.37
N CYS A 10 7.75 9.94 -5.29
CA CYS A 10 7.44 10.62 -4.03
C CYS A 10 7.63 9.67 -2.84
N GLU A 11 7.45 10.18 -1.63
CA GLU A 11 7.32 9.33 -0.46
C GLU A 11 5.97 8.61 -0.47
N MET A 12 6.00 7.31 -0.22
CA MET A 12 4.82 6.45 -0.08
C MET A 12 4.77 5.87 1.32
N THR A 13 3.55 5.76 1.86
CA THR A 13 3.31 5.16 3.17
C THR A 13 2.50 3.89 3.03
N LEU A 14 2.86 2.88 3.83
CA LEU A 14 2.07 1.67 4.01
C LEU A 14 1.98 1.29 5.49
N ALA A 15 0.93 0.55 5.83
CA ALA A 15 0.82 -0.18 7.09
C ALA A 15 1.04 -1.68 6.85
N LEU A 16 1.71 -2.32 7.81
CA LEU A 16 1.85 -3.77 7.88
C LEU A 16 1.25 -4.25 9.19
N PHE A 17 0.45 -5.32 9.11
CA PHE A 17 0.00 -6.06 10.29
C PHE A 17 0.70 -7.41 10.32
N PHE A 18 1.40 -7.69 11.41
CA PHE A 18 2.04 -8.98 11.68
C PHE A 18 1.26 -9.74 12.75
N PRO A 19 0.80 -10.97 12.47
CA PRO A 19 0.27 -11.86 13.50
C PRO A 19 1.27 -12.08 14.64
N LYS A 20 0.80 -12.17 15.88
CA LYS A 20 1.66 -12.50 17.05
C LYS A 20 2.31 -13.87 16.91
N THR A 21 1.67 -14.80 16.22
CA THR A 21 2.25 -16.12 15.93
C THR A 21 3.54 -16.06 15.11
N GLN A 22 3.85 -14.92 14.48
CA GLN A 22 5.04 -14.70 13.65
C GLN A 22 6.08 -13.79 14.31
N HIS A 23 6.07 -13.66 15.65
CA HIS A 23 7.00 -12.78 16.36
C HIS A 23 8.47 -12.97 15.93
N THR A 24 9.09 -11.85 15.53
CA THR A 24 10.52 -11.56 15.28
C THR A 24 11.21 -12.04 14.00
N SER A 25 10.62 -12.95 13.22
CA SER A 25 11.05 -13.20 11.83
C SER A 25 9.92 -13.86 11.08
N PRO A 26 9.38 -13.24 10.02
CA PRO A 26 8.42 -13.94 9.17
C PRO A 26 9.08 -15.19 8.60
N GLN A 27 8.32 -16.28 8.61
CA GLN A 27 8.75 -17.52 7.95
C GLN A 27 8.78 -17.28 6.44
N PRO A 28 9.69 -17.91 5.68
CA PRO A 28 9.81 -17.72 4.23
C PRO A 28 8.49 -17.89 3.46
N ASP A 29 7.60 -18.73 3.97
CA ASP A 29 6.31 -19.07 3.35
C ASP A 29 5.11 -18.35 4.00
N THR A 30 5.36 -17.22 4.66
CA THR A 30 4.30 -16.43 5.31
C THR A 30 3.35 -15.86 4.24
N PRO A 31 2.05 -16.21 4.26
CA PRO A 31 1.11 -15.68 3.28
C PRO A 31 0.89 -14.18 3.47
N LEU A 32 0.94 -13.45 2.36
CA LEU A 32 0.67 -12.02 2.27
C LEU A 32 -0.73 -11.77 1.71
N LEU A 33 -1.46 -10.84 2.32
CA LEU A 33 -2.70 -10.33 1.76
C LEU A 33 -2.60 -8.81 1.56
N TYR A 34 -2.69 -8.38 0.31
CA TYR A 34 -2.71 -6.98 -0.07
C TYR A 34 -4.13 -6.43 0.03
N TRP A 35 -4.33 -5.45 0.91
CA TRP A 35 -5.58 -4.71 1.02
C TRP A 35 -5.48 -3.39 0.25
N LEU A 36 -6.13 -3.34 -0.91
CA LEU A 36 -6.18 -2.15 -1.75
C LEU A 36 -7.42 -1.32 -1.40
N SER A 37 -7.21 -0.23 -0.66
CA SER A 37 -8.30 0.64 -0.20
C SER A 37 -8.93 1.46 -1.35
N GLY A 38 -10.21 1.80 -1.21
CA GLY A 38 -10.95 2.58 -2.20
C GLY A 38 -10.73 4.09 -2.14
N LEU A 39 -11.51 4.83 -2.95
CA LEU A 39 -11.48 6.29 -3.02
C LEU A 39 -11.59 6.97 -1.66
N THR A 40 -10.90 8.10 -1.51
CA THR A 40 -10.86 8.94 -0.29
C THR A 40 -10.30 8.25 0.95
N CYS A 41 -9.79 7.02 0.82
CA CYS A 41 -9.12 6.31 1.88
C CYS A 41 -7.62 6.59 1.89
N ASN A 42 -7.09 6.77 3.09
CA ASN A 42 -5.66 6.67 3.38
C ASN A 42 -5.41 5.34 4.12
N ASP A 43 -4.16 5.14 4.54
CA ASP A 43 -3.69 3.98 5.32
C ASP A 43 -4.42 3.76 6.66
N THR A 44 -5.12 4.76 7.19
CA THR A 44 -5.86 4.67 8.46
C THR A 44 -7.32 4.22 8.31
N ASN A 45 -7.94 4.46 7.15
CA ASN A 45 -9.37 4.16 6.95
C ASN A 45 -9.69 2.67 7.05
N PHE A 46 -8.79 1.82 6.55
CA PHE A 46 -8.93 0.37 6.69
C PHE A 46 -8.88 -0.04 8.16
N SER A 47 -7.83 0.40 8.86
CA SER A 47 -7.56 0.06 10.26
C SER A 47 -8.70 0.44 11.21
N GLN A 48 -9.47 1.50 10.89
CA GLN A 48 -10.60 1.95 11.70
C GLN A 48 -11.93 1.26 11.37
N LYS A 49 -12.18 0.90 10.11
CA LYS A 49 -13.49 0.36 9.68
C LYS A 49 -13.50 -1.17 9.59
N ALA A 50 -12.59 -1.73 8.81
CA ALA A 50 -12.47 -3.17 8.61
C ALA A 50 -11.42 -3.80 9.55
N GLY A 51 -10.49 -2.99 10.06
CA GLY A 51 -9.35 -3.41 10.85
C GLY A 51 -9.69 -4.34 12.02
N PRO A 52 -10.68 -4.05 12.89
CA PRO A 52 -10.97 -4.92 14.02
C PRO A 52 -11.29 -6.37 13.64
N VAL A 53 -12.03 -6.58 12.55
CA VAL A 53 -12.36 -7.92 12.04
C VAL A 53 -11.18 -8.47 11.23
N ALA A 54 -10.61 -7.67 10.33
CA ALA A 54 -9.54 -8.11 9.45
C ALA A 54 -8.25 -8.49 10.19
N PHE A 55 -7.82 -7.69 11.17
CA PHE A 55 -6.65 -7.99 12.01
C PHE A 55 -6.88 -9.25 12.84
N ARG A 56 -8.09 -9.42 13.39
CA ARG A 56 -8.42 -10.64 14.13
C ARG A 56 -8.38 -11.87 13.24
N THR A 57 -8.98 -11.81 12.05
CA THR A 57 -8.94 -12.94 11.11
C THR A 57 -7.51 -13.20 10.61
N ALA A 58 -6.74 -12.16 10.30
CA ALA A 58 -5.34 -12.30 9.90
C ALA A 58 -4.49 -12.94 11.00
N GLU A 59 -4.72 -12.59 12.26
CA GLU A 59 -4.11 -13.24 13.43
C GLU A 59 -4.47 -14.73 13.51
N GLU A 60 -5.75 -15.06 13.41
CA GLU A 60 -6.27 -16.44 13.48
C GLU A 60 -5.74 -17.32 12.32
N GLN A 61 -5.48 -16.72 11.16
CA GLN A 61 -5.00 -17.43 9.96
C GLN A 61 -3.47 -17.34 9.75
N GLY A 62 -2.75 -16.57 10.56
CA GLY A 62 -1.31 -16.36 10.37
C GLY A 62 -0.96 -15.64 9.06
N ILE A 63 -1.77 -14.67 8.65
CA ILE A 63 -1.57 -13.89 7.40
C ILE A 63 -1.03 -12.51 7.75
N VAL A 64 0.00 -12.06 7.02
CA VAL A 64 0.45 -10.66 7.09
C VAL A 64 -0.40 -9.80 6.18
N LEU A 65 -0.95 -8.70 6.70
CA LEU A 65 -1.68 -7.73 5.88
C LEU A 65 -0.75 -6.63 5.40
N VAL A 66 -0.81 -6.36 4.11
CA VAL A 66 -0.12 -5.25 3.44
C VAL A 66 -1.15 -4.22 3.04
N ILE A 67 -1.07 -3.01 3.61
CA ILE A 67 -2.07 -1.97 3.43
C ILE A 67 -1.37 -0.70 2.91
N PRO A 68 -1.13 -0.58 1.59
CA PRO A 68 -0.52 0.60 1.00
C PRO A 68 -1.49 1.78 0.93
N ASP A 69 -0.95 3.00 0.77
CA ASP A 69 -1.75 4.18 0.40
C ASP A 69 -2.38 4.00 -1.01
N THR A 70 -3.36 4.83 -1.31
CA THR A 70 -4.22 4.71 -2.51
C THR A 70 -3.76 5.55 -3.70
N SER A 71 -2.80 6.44 -3.48
CA SER A 71 -2.18 7.29 -4.49
C SER A 71 -0.83 7.84 -4.01
N PRO A 72 -0.04 8.43 -4.91
CA PRO A 72 1.07 9.31 -4.55
C PRO A 72 0.55 10.52 -3.73
N ARG A 73 1.42 11.09 -2.89
CA ARG A 73 1.11 12.21 -1.98
C ARG A 73 2.20 13.28 -2.02
N GLY A 74 1.85 14.51 -1.64
CA GLY A 74 2.78 15.62 -1.46
C GLY A 74 2.52 16.82 -2.36
N ASP A 75 3.17 17.95 -2.07
CA ASP A 75 2.90 19.24 -2.73
C ASP A 75 3.27 19.23 -4.23
N ALA A 76 4.27 18.43 -4.61
CA ALA A 76 4.68 18.26 -6.01
C ALA A 76 3.75 17.33 -6.80
N VAL A 77 2.92 16.52 -6.13
CA VAL A 77 2.03 15.56 -6.78
C VAL A 77 0.75 16.26 -7.20
N LYS A 78 0.46 16.26 -8.50
CA LYS A 78 -0.77 16.83 -9.05
C LYS A 78 -2.00 16.31 -8.31
N ASN A 79 -2.82 17.24 -7.82
CA ASN A 79 -4.12 16.93 -7.23
C ASN A 79 -5.28 17.54 -8.05
N ALA A 80 -6.51 17.15 -7.74
CA ALA A 80 -7.73 17.75 -8.26
C ALA A 80 -8.70 18.05 -7.12
N ASP A 81 -9.60 19.04 -7.34
CA ASP A 81 -10.60 19.44 -6.34
C ASP A 81 -11.76 18.45 -6.20
N ARG A 82 -11.86 17.48 -7.12
CA ARG A 82 -12.87 16.41 -7.11
C ARG A 82 -12.34 15.18 -6.37
N TYR A 83 -13.19 14.57 -5.54
CA TYR A 83 -12.81 13.46 -4.65
C TYR A 83 -12.37 12.16 -5.36
N ASP A 84 -12.74 12.01 -6.64
CA ASP A 84 -12.55 10.84 -7.48
C ASP A 84 -11.44 11.04 -8.52
N LEU A 85 -10.55 12.02 -8.32
CA LEU A 85 -9.36 12.21 -9.15
C LEU A 85 -8.23 12.82 -8.31
N GLY A 86 -7.01 12.34 -8.51
CA GLY A 86 -5.84 12.88 -7.83
C GLY A 86 -5.52 12.15 -6.53
N GLN A 87 -5.09 12.89 -5.51
CA GLN A 87 -4.61 12.30 -4.26
C GLN A 87 -5.77 11.64 -3.49
N GLY A 88 -5.60 10.38 -3.08
CA GLY A 88 -6.65 9.53 -2.56
C GLY A 88 -7.47 8.79 -3.63
N ALA A 89 -7.08 8.91 -4.91
CA ALA A 89 -7.80 8.38 -6.06
C ALA A 89 -6.84 7.95 -7.19
N GLY A 90 -5.90 7.04 -6.90
CA GLY A 90 -4.89 6.59 -7.87
C GLY A 90 -5.36 5.51 -8.86
N PHE A 91 -6.50 4.86 -8.62
CA PHE A 91 -7.11 3.82 -9.48
C PHE A 91 -6.23 2.62 -9.83
N TYR A 92 -5.07 2.44 -9.18
CA TYR A 92 -4.16 1.31 -9.40
C TYR A 92 -3.76 1.10 -10.87
N LEU A 93 -3.50 2.21 -11.58
CA LEU A 93 -3.07 2.25 -12.97
C LEU A 93 -1.70 2.93 -13.11
N ASN A 94 -1.12 2.85 -14.31
CA ASN A 94 -0.03 3.73 -14.73
C ASN A 94 -0.60 4.83 -15.64
N ALA A 95 -0.53 6.06 -15.19
CA ALA A 95 -1.05 7.20 -15.94
C ALA A 95 -0.15 7.53 -17.13
N THR A 96 -0.76 7.91 -18.25
CA THR A 96 -0.03 8.32 -19.46
C THR A 96 -0.19 9.82 -19.76
N THR A 97 -1.09 10.50 -19.07
CA THR A 97 -1.38 11.93 -19.26
C THR A 97 -0.31 12.78 -18.55
N GLU A 98 0.23 13.80 -19.25
CA GLU A 98 1.35 14.65 -18.78
C GLU A 98 1.28 15.10 -17.32
N ALA A 99 0.12 15.55 -16.83
CA ALA A 99 0.00 16.05 -15.46
C ALA A 99 0.05 14.96 -14.37
N TYR A 100 -0.08 13.68 -14.74
CA TYR A 100 -0.21 12.56 -13.82
C TYR A 100 0.86 11.48 -14.03
N LYS A 101 1.37 11.32 -15.26
CA LYS A 101 2.27 10.22 -15.65
C LYS A 101 3.55 10.11 -14.82
N ASP A 102 4.03 11.23 -14.27
CA ASP A 102 5.28 11.26 -13.51
C ASP A 102 5.12 10.65 -12.10
N HIS A 103 3.90 10.61 -11.57
CA HIS A 103 3.65 10.13 -10.20
C HIS A 103 2.65 8.99 -10.12
N TYR A 104 1.59 9.00 -10.93
CA TYR A 104 0.46 8.08 -10.83
C TYR A 104 0.75 6.75 -11.53
N ASN A 105 1.84 6.09 -11.11
CA ASN A 105 2.25 4.75 -11.55
C ASN A 105 1.95 3.70 -10.47
N MET A 106 0.70 3.71 -9.99
CA MET A 106 0.27 2.87 -8.88
C MET A 106 0.21 1.39 -9.24
N TYR A 107 0.01 1.05 -10.52
CA TYR A 107 0.06 -0.34 -10.95
C TYR A 107 1.46 -0.93 -10.76
N ASP A 108 2.50 -0.24 -11.24
CA ASP A 108 3.89 -0.70 -11.07
C ASP A 108 4.30 -0.67 -9.60
N TYR A 109 3.86 0.36 -8.87
CA TYR A 109 4.10 0.45 -7.43
C TYR A 109 3.60 -0.81 -6.69
N ILE A 110 2.34 -1.19 -6.91
CA ILE A 110 1.71 -2.31 -6.19
C ILE A 110 2.21 -3.67 -6.67
N THR A 111 2.47 -3.84 -7.96
CA THR A 111 2.77 -5.16 -8.54
C THR A 111 4.26 -5.49 -8.61
N GLN A 112 5.14 -4.49 -8.53
CA GLN A 112 6.58 -4.67 -8.72
C GLN A 112 7.39 -4.08 -7.56
N GLU A 113 7.24 -2.77 -7.32
CA GLU A 113 8.09 -2.07 -6.35
C GLU A 113 7.81 -2.51 -4.92
N LEU A 114 6.53 -2.54 -4.52
CA LEU A 114 6.12 -2.88 -3.17
C LEU A 114 6.45 -4.34 -2.80
N PRO A 115 6.18 -5.36 -3.64
CA PRO A 115 6.61 -6.73 -3.37
C PRO A 115 8.13 -6.84 -3.20
N THR A 116 8.89 -6.14 -4.05
CA THR A 116 10.36 -6.09 -3.94
C THR A 116 10.80 -5.50 -2.61
N LEU A 117 10.20 -4.38 -2.19
CA LEU A 117 10.48 -3.75 -0.90
C LEU A 117 10.18 -4.70 0.28
N LEU A 118 9.04 -5.40 0.24
CA LEU A 118 8.67 -6.33 1.31
C LEU A 118 9.64 -7.50 1.41
N GLN A 119 10.11 -8.00 0.27
CA GLN A 119 11.11 -9.05 0.23
C GLN A 119 12.46 -8.58 0.78
N THR A 120 12.93 -7.40 0.39
CA THR A 120 14.26 -6.92 0.77
C THR A 120 14.32 -6.48 2.23
N GLU A 121 13.34 -5.71 2.70
CA GLU A 121 13.36 -5.09 4.02
C GLU A 121 12.78 -6.00 5.11
N PHE A 122 11.82 -6.85 4.77
CA PHE A 122 11.07 -7.65 5.74
C PHE A 122 11.16 -9.16 5.50
N GLN A 123 11.88 -9.62 4.48
CA GLN A 123 11.99 -11.04 4.11
C GLN A 123 10.62 -11.70 3.88
N LEU A 124 9.67 -10.91 3.40
CA LEU A 124 8.33 -11.35 3.04
C LEU A 124 8.26 -11.59 1.54
N SER A 125 8.01 -12.83 1.11
CA SER A 125 7.85 -13.20 -0.29
C SER A 125 6.48 -13.80 -0.54
N GLY A 126 5.74 -13.27 -1.52
CA GLY A 126 4.42 -13.71 -1.94
C GLY A 126 3.99 -13.06 -3.24
#